data_AF-A0A9Y2E4P8-F1
#
_entry.id   AF-A0A9Y2E4P8-F1
#
_cell.length_a   1.000
_cell.length_b   1.000
_cell.length_c   1.000
_cell.angle_alpha   90.00
_cell.angle_beta   90.00
_cell.angle_gamma   90.00
#
_symmetry.space_group_name_H-M   'P 1'
#
loop_
_entity.id
_entity.type
_entity.pdbx_description
1 polymer ?
#
loop_
_entity_poly.entity_id
_entity_poly.type
_entity_poly.pdbx_seq_one_letter_code
_entity_poly.pdbx_strand_id
1 'polypeptide(L)'
;MDRRNTSQSESTRTGTIATVELPATLLERVEARVPRSEFDTTEEYVAFVLEEVLARVEDETDGGGDYDAVDQDEVETRLKSLGYLD
;
A
#
# COMPACT_ATOMS: atom_id res chain seq x y z
N MET A 1 -36.55 19.04 -17.45
CA MET A 1 -35.28 18.37 -17.77
C MET A 1 -34.19 19.37 -17.46
N ASP A 2 -33.71 19.40 -16.22
CA ASP A 2 -32.60 20.28 -15.84
C ASP A 2 -31.51 19.43 -15.19
N ARG A 3 -30.32 19.62 -15.72
CA ARG A 3 -29.19 18.72 -15.64
C ARG A 3 -28.50 18.85 -14.27
N ARG A 4 -28.26 17.69 -13.65
CA ARG A 4 -27.14 17.33 -12.75
C ARG A 4 -26.39 18.50 -12.10
N ASN A 5 -26.59 18.68 -10.79
CA ASN A 5 -25.55 19.23 -9.92
C ASN A 5 -25.15 18.19 -8.87
N THR A 6 -24.61 17.07 -9.36
CA THR A 6 -23.82 16.13 -8.56
C THR A 6 -22.35 16.46 -8.82
N SER A 7 -21.84 17.48 -8.12
CA SER A 7 -20.41 17.79 -8.06
C SER A 7 -20.00 18.02 -6.60
N GLN A 8 -20.48 17.15 -5.72
CA GLN A 8 -19.95 16.95 -4.37
C GLN A 8 -19.54 15.49 -4.27
N SER A 9 -18.51 15.14 -5.00
CA SER A 9 -17.77 13.89 -4.86
C SER A 9 -16.35 14.26 -5.28
N GLU A 10 -15.34 13.72 -4.59
CA GLU A 10 -13.90 14.00 -4.80
C GLU A 10 -13.27 15.15 -4.00
N SER A 11 -13.66 15.34 -2.72
CA SER A 11 -12.67 15.75 -1.71
C SER A 11 -11.95 14.49 -1.23
N THR A 12 -11.09 13.91 -2.06
CA THR A 12 -10.13 12.90 -1.61
C THR A 12 -9.12 13.56 -0.68
N ARG A 13 -8.78 12.87 0.42
CA ARG A 13 -7.91 13.34 1.49
C ARG A 13 -6.58 13.85 0.91
N THR A 14 -6.39 15.17 0.82
CA THR A 14 -5.09 15.74 0.45
C THR A 14 -4.16 15.56 1.64
N GLY A 15 -3.45 14.44 1.70
CA GLY A 15 -2.33 14.24 2.62
C GLY A 15 -1.25 15.30 2.38
N THR A 16 -0.49 15.65 3.42
CA THR A 16 0.64 16.57 3.30
C THR A 16 1.72 15.92 2.45
N ILE A 17 2.13 16.58 1.35
CA ILE A 17 3.22 16.13 0.48
C ILE A 17 4.54 16.63 1.05
N ALA A 18 5.55 15.75 1.12
CA ALA A 18 6.92 16.07 1.48
C ALA A 18 7.89 15.59 0.39
N THR A 19 9.08 16.18 0.31
CA THR A 19 10.11 15.84 -0.69
C THR A 19 11.36 15.34 0.02
N VAL A 20 11.95 14.26 -0.50
CA VAL A 20 13.18 13.64 0.02
C VAL A 20 14.20 13.55 -1.11
N GLU A 21 15.45 13.90 -0.83
CA GLU A 21 16.55 13.76 -1.79
C GLU A 21 17.06 12.32 -1.81
N LEU A 22 17.12 11.72 -3.01
CA LEU A 22 17.60 10.36 -3.22
C LEU A 22 18.82 10.36 -4.16
N PRO A 23 19.75 9.40 -4.02
CA PRO A 23 20.82 9.23 -4.98
C PRO A 23 20.25 9.02 -6.39
N ALA A 24 20.78 9.72 -7.39
CA ALA A 24 20.32 9.61 -8.78
C ALA A 24 20.34 8.16 -9.28
N THR A 25 21.35 7.39 -8.90
CA THR A 25 21.46 5.97 -9.25
C THR A 25 20.34 5.09 -8.70
N LEU A 26 19.74 5.49 -7.58
CA LEU A 26 18.57 4.81 -7.02
C LEU A 26 17.33 5.15 -7.83
N LEU A 27 17.13 6.44 -8.12
CA LEU A 27 16.00 6.92 -8.92
C LEU A 27 15.97 6.27 -10.31
N GLU A 28 17.12 6.19 -11.01
CA GLU A 28 17.21 5.53 -12.32
C GLU A 28 16.76 4.05 -12.27
N ARG A 29 17.08 3.35 -11.18
CA ARG A 29 16.67 1.94 -10.99
C ARG A 29 15.18 1.81 -10.71
N VAL A 30 14.62 2.77 -9.98
CA VAL A 30 13.18 2.87 -9.70
C VAL A 30 12.44 3.12 -11.02
N GLU A 31 12.83 4.15 -11.77
CA GLU A 31 12.23 4.50 -13.06
C GLU A 31 12.31 3.35 -14.08
N ALA A 32 13.43 2.63 -14.13
CA ALA A 32 13.56 1.47 -15.02
C ALA A 32 12.62 0.30 -14.65
N ARG A 33 12.11 0.27 -13.41
CA ARG A 33 11.26 -0.80 -12.88
C ARG A 33 9.77 -0.47 -12.94
N VAL A 34 9.41 0.83 -12.88
CA VAL A 34 8.01 1.31 -12.96
C VAL A 34 7.23 0.70 -14.14
N PRO A 35 7.75 0.65 -15.38
CA PRO A 35 7.00 0.09 -16.52
C PRO A 35 6.68 -1.41 -16.42
N ARG A 36 7.28 -2.12 -15.45
CA ARG A 36 7.07 -3.55 -15.21
C ARG A 36 6.28 -3.79 -13.91
N SER A 37 5.77 -2.73 -13.30
CA SER A 37 5.00 -2.76 -12.06
C SER A 37 3.54 -2.37 -12.35
N GLU A 38 2.72 -2.44 -11.31
CA GLU A 38 1.32 -1.98 -11.35
C GLU A 38 1.17 -0.46 -11.19
N PHE A 39 2.26 0.27 -10.95
CA PHE A 39 2.25 1.71 -10.68
C PHE A 39 2.39 2.53 -11.96
N ASP A 40 1.60 3.61 -12.05
CA ASP A 40 1.61 4.53 -13.18
C ASP A 40 2.69 5.62 -13.04
N THR A 41 3.16 5.87 -11.81
CA THR A 41 4.12 6.94 -11.51
C THR A 41 5.30 6.45 -10.65
N THR A 42 6.42 7.13 -10.79
CA THR A 42 7.63 6.87 -10.00
C THR A 42 7.38 7.15 -8.52
N GLU A 43 6.65 8.21 -8.22
CA GLU A 43 6.33 8.65 -6.86
C GLU A 43 5.50 7.59 -6.11
N GLU A 44 4.49 7.03 -6.76
CA GLU A 44 3.65 5.97 -6.20
C GLU A 44 4.46 4.71 -5.92
N TYR A 45 5.33 4.32 -6.86
CA TYR A 45 6.21 3.17 -6.66
C TYR A 45 7.20 3.38 -5.51
N VAL A 46 7.78 4.58 -5.39
CA VAL A 46 8.69 4.92 -4.29
C VAL A 46 7.96 4.90 -2.95
N ALA A 47 6.75 5.47 -2.88
CA ALA A 47 5.95 5.48 -1.66
C ALA A 47 5.66 4.04 -1.20
N PHE A 48 5.15 3.18 -2.09
CA PHE A 48 4.88 1.78 -1.79
C PHE A 48 6.13 1.04 -1.28
N VAL A 49 7.27 1.19 -1.96
CA VAL A 49 8.51 0.51 -1.54
C VAL A 49 8.98 0.98 -0.16
N LEU A 50 8.83 2.27 0.15
CA LEU A 50 9.20 2.79 1.47
C LEU A 50 8.24 2.29 2.56
N GLU A 51 6.94 2.25 2.30
CA GLU A 51 5.93 1.70 3.22
C GLU A 51 6.19 0.22 3.53
N GLU A 52 6.44 -0.61 2.52
CA GLU A 52 6.75 -2.04 2.69
C GLU A 52 8.03 -2.26 3.51
N VAL A 53 9.06 -1.46 3.26
CA VAL A 53 10.33 -1.55 4.02
C VAL A 53 10.12 -1.10 5.47
N LEU A 54 9.35 -0.03 5.70
CA LEU A 54 9.04 0.45 7.05
C LEU A 54 8.23 -0.59 7.82
N ALA A 55 7.16 -1.14 7.24
CA ALA A 55 6.34 -2.17 7.86
C ALA A 55 7.18 -3.37 8.31
N ARG A 56 8.11 -3.81 7.46
CA ARG A 56 9.05 -4.89 7.79
C ARG A 56 10.00 -4.51 8.94
N VAL A 57 10.57 -3.32 8.91
CA VAL A 57 11.51 -2.86 9.94
C VAL A 57 10.81 -2.66 11.29
N GLU A 58 9.58 -2.15 11.28
CA GLU A 58 8.75 -1.97 12.48
C GLU A 58 8.40 -3.32 13.10
N ASP A 59 8.01 -4.32 12.27
CA ASP A 59 7.78 -5.70 12.72
C ASP A 59 9.05 -6.33 13.34
N GLU A 60 10.22 -6.09 12.75
CA GLU A 60 11.51 -6.63 13.24
C GLU A 60 12.04 -5.91 14.49
N THR A 61 11.72 -4.62 14.71
CA THR A 61 12.34 -3.78 15.75
C THR A 61 11.51 -3.69 17.04
N ASP A 62 10.18 -3.68 16.94
CA ASP A 62 9.29 -3.57 18.11
C ASP A 62 9.01 -4.92 18.81
N GLY A 63 9.56 -6.04 18.33
CA GLY A 63 9.45 -7.34 19.01
C GLY A 63 8.02 -7.80 19.34
N GLY A 64 7.00 -7.21 18.72
CA GLY A 64 5.60 -7.43 19.09
C GLY A 64 4.61 -6.62 18.25
N GLY A 65 4.03 -7.29 17.26
CA GLY A 65 2.59 -7.56 17.33
C GLY A 65 1.62 -6.48 16.85
N ASP A 66 1.89 -5.83 15.72
CA ASP A 66 0.83 -5.13 14.96
C ASP A 66 0.85 -5.46 13.46
N TYR A 67 1.31 -6.66 13.08
CA TYR A 67 0.48 -7.40 12.13
C TYR A 67 -0.82 -7.65 12.86
N ASP A 68 -1.90 -7.03 12.39
CA ASP A 68 -3.26 -7.50 12.57
C ASP A 68 -3.26 -8.99 12.92
N ALA A 69 -3.56 -9.30 14.19
CA ALA A 69 -3.89 -10.63 14.66
C ALA A 69 -5.18 -11.08 13.97
N VAL A 70 -5.12 -11.33 12.66
CA VAL A 70 -6.06 -12.24 12.04
C VAL A 70 -5.62 -13.60 12.58
N ASP A 71 -6.15 -13.94 13.75
CA ASP A 71 -5.96 -15.22 14.41
C ASP A 71 -5.99 -16.29 13.32
N GLN A 72 -4.91 -17.03 13.19
CA GLN A 72 -4.78 -18.05 12.14
C GLN A 72 -5.98 -19.02 12.18
N ASP A 73 -6.53 -19.21 13.39
CA ASP A 73 -7.77 -19.92 13.68
C ASP A 73 -9.03 -19.27 13.06
N GLU A 74 -9.15 -17.95 13.01
CA GLU A 74 -10.27 -17.24 12.38
C GLU A 74 -10.20 -17.35 10.84
N VAL A 75 -8.99 -17.25 10.29
CA VAL A 75 -8.74 -17.50 8.86
C VAL A 75 -9.06 -18.96 8.50
N GLU A 76 -8.59 -19.91 9.31
CA GLU A 76 -8.85 -21.34 9.10
C GLU A 76 -10.35 -21.66 9.19
N THR A 77 -11.05 -21.09 10.18
CA THR A 77 -12.49 -21.26 10.35
C THR A 77 -13.27 -20.73 9.14
N ARG A 78 -12.88 -19.55 8.63
CA ARG A 78 -13.49 -18.96 7.44
C ARG A 78 -13.21 -19.79 6.18
N LEU A 79 -11.99 -20.32 6.02
CA LEU A 79 -11.61 -21.16 4.89
C LEU A 79 -12.33 -22.52 4.91
N LYS A 80 -12.49 -23.16 6.09
CA LYS A 80 -13.31 -24.37 6.26
C LYS A 80 -14.79 -24.12 5.96
N SER A 81 -15.35 -23.01 6.43
CA SER A 81 -16.74 -22.64 6.14
C SER A 81 -17.00 -22.41 4.65
N LEU A 82 -15.98 -22.05 3.89
CA LEU A 82 -16.04 -21.85 2.44
C LEU A 82 -15.67 -23.12 1.64
N GLY A 83 -15.29 -24.21 2.31
CA GLY A 83 -14.99 -25.50 1.69
C GLY A 83 -13.61 -25.60 1.02
N TYR A 84 -12.67 -24.72 1.38
CA TYR A 84 -11.30 -24.73 0.85
C TYR A 84 -10.35 -25.63 1.64
N LEU A 85 -10.74 -26.06 2.85
CA LEU A 85 -9.99 -26.95 3.72
C LEU A 85 -10.95 -28.07 4.20
N ASP A 86 -10.51 -29.33 4.13
CA ASP A 86 -11.20 -30.52 4.66
C ASP A 86 -10.69 -30.83 6.08
#